data_AF-A0A7X7I7L5-F1
#
_entry.id   AF-A0A7X7I7L5-F1
#
_cell.length_a   1.000
_cell.length_b   1.000
_cell.length_c   1.000
_cell.angle_alpha   90.00
_cell.angle_beta   90.00
_cell.angle_gamma   90.00
#
_symmetry.space_group_name_H-M   'P 1'
#
loop_
_entity.id
_entity.type
_entity.pdbx_description
1 polymer ?
#
loop_
_entity_poly.entity_id
_entity_poly.type
_entity_poly.pdbx_seq_one_letter_code
_entity_poly.pdbx_strand_id
1 'polypeptide(L)'
;VETCNTGSSSGSAHIELKGSYGCEVRDSYVHGGRTSGSGANYGIWIMNINSDHKIENNIMRHNRHGIVFEGGGSGCAILYNYIDDNFTEDLSYLGSARTNHGAHPYMNLFEGNSVSHLVADSYWGSSSHFVLFRNHLWGDQTGSGVPKKPSWGFIPVEVWHNQNYYSLVGNVLGISGKWQNPNWSSYSVIGTSYKSNSMMVFGCNSGNSNNPKARATAIIHGNYDLKTKGVANWEGGSDHELQESMYYDSMPVWWYRNTPWPPIGPDVSNFANEIPAIQRFNGKDSGNATAVINSNSGSLRKVNNGTGFNSSKTVIRLYSLSGKLVKTFENGEIVLKNGVLTEMHRGKLSAGVYLYSVQLPNGVIKRGVFSTPR
;
A
#
# COMPACT_ATOMS: atom_id res chain seq x y z
N VAL A 1 9.28 2.77 -7.54
CA VAL A 1 10.31 3.68 -6.95
C VAL A 1 10.54 3.27 -5.50
N GLU A 2 11.77 3.33 -4.97
CA GLU A 2 11.99 3.13 -3.53
C GLU A 2 12.50 4.42 -2.90
N THR A 3 11.90 4.82 -1.78
CA THR A 3 12.33 5.98 -1.00
C THR A 3 12.40 5.62 0.47
N CYS A 4 13.49 6.05 1.12
CA CYS A 4 13.71 5.84 2.54
C CYS A 4 14.32 7.07 3.21
N ASN A 5 14.00 7.27 4.48
CA ASN A 5 14.53 8.34 5.33
C ASN A 5 14.32 9.73 4.70
N THR A 6 13.10 9.94 4.16
CA THR A 6 12.74 11.16 3.41
C THR A 6 12.15 12.23 4.34
N GLY A 7 12.35 13.51 3.98
CA GLY A 7 11.74 14.68 4.60
C GLY A 7 12.64 15.58 5.46
N SER A 8 12.14 16.76 5.80
CA SER A 8 12.67 17.69 6.82
C SER A 8 11.68 17.78 7.98
N SER A 9 11.86 18.73 8.92
CA SER A 9 11.00 18.85 10.11
C SER A 9 9.54 19.20 9.82
N SER A 10 9.17 19.64 8.60
CA SER A 10 7.76 19.85 8.19
C SER A 10 7.58 19.85 6.66
N GLY A 11 6.35 19.59 6.20
CA GLY A 11 5.89 19.67 4.80
C GLY A 11 6.54 18.66 3.85
N SER A 12 6.77 17.42 4.29
CA SER A 12 7.59 16.47 3.51
C SER A 12 6.91 15.14 3.22
N ALA A 13 6.89 14.77 1.93
CA ALA A 13 6.42 13.49 1.44
C ALA A 13 7.55 12.67 0.78
N HIS A 14 7.35 11.35 0.70
CA HIS A 14 8.17 10.47 -0.10
C HIS A 14 7.89 10.65 -1.60
N ILE A 15 6.61 10.78 -1.97
CA ILE A 15 6.14 11.12 -3.31
C ILE A 15 5.04 12.18 -3.15
N GLU A 16 5.23 13.33 -3.79
CA GLU A 16 4.27 14.45 -3.77
C GLU A 16 3.61 14.58 -5.14
N LEU A 17 2.28 14.53 -5.17
CA LEU A 17 1.43 14.82 -6.32
C LEU A 17 0.76 16.17 -6.07
N LYS A 18 1.35 17.22 -6.63
CA LYS A 18 0.97 18.61 -6.37
C LYS A 18 0.76 19.38 -7.65
N GLY A 19 -0.42 20.00 -7.80
CA GLY A 19 -0.72 20.74 -9.03
C GLY A 19 -0.79 19.84 -10.26
N SER A 20 -1.13 18.55 -10.09
CA SER A 20 -0.94 17.49 -11.08
C SER A 20 -2.26 16.87 -11.57
N TYR A 21 -2.20 16.23 -12.74
CA TYR A 21 -3.34 15.55 -13.35
C TYR A 21 -2.89 14.20 -13.94
N GLY A 22 -3.69 13.14 -13.82
CA GLY A 22 -3.48 11.91 -14.59
C GLY A 22 -2.27 11.05 -14.17
N CYS A 23 -1.63 11.35 -13.03
CA CYS A 23 -0.40 10.67 -12.63
C CYS A 23 -0.63 9.21 -12.19
N GLU A 24 0.29 8.34 -12.58
CA GLU A 24 0.37 6.95 -12.10
C GLU A 24 1.55 6.79 -11.13
N VAL A 25 1.28 6.27 -9.93
CA VAL A 25 2.30 5.79 -8.99
C VAL A 25 2.09 4.31 -8.76
N ARG A 26 2.99 3.48 -9.29
CA ARG A 26 2.94 2.03 -9.10
C ARG A 26 4.25 1.40 -8.70
N ASP A 27 4.15 0.19 -8.16
CA ASP A 27 5.27 -0.68 -7.86
C ASP A 27 6.37 0.00 -7.04
N SER A 28 5.94 0.82 -6.07
CA SER A 28 6.82 1.60 -5.22
C SER A 28 6.85 1.08 -3.79
N TYR A 29 7.98 1.32 -3.11
CA TYR A 29 8.15 1.07 -1.70
C TYR A 29 8.58 2.37 -1.01
N VAL A 30 7.67 2.98 -0.26
CA VAL A 30 7.92 4.22 0.46
C VAL A 30 7.97 3.90 1.96
N HIS A 31 9.13 4.13 2.59
CA HIS A 31 9.29 3.70 3.98
C HIS A 31 10.22 4.55 4.83
N GLY A 32 9.81 4.84 6.06
CA GLY A 32 10.63 5.52 7.06
C GLY A 32 10.88 7.00 6.74
N GLY A 33 10.40 7.87 7.61
CA GLY A 33 10.70 9.31 7.55
C GLY A 33 11.85 9.71 8.48
N ARG A 34 12.45 10.87 8.20
CA ARG A 34 13.44 11.48 9.12
C ARG A 34 12.84 11.88 10.47
N THR A 35 11.55 12.15 10.47
CA THR A 35 10.73 12.52 11.63
C THR A 35 9.33 11.97 11.41
N SER A 36 8.54 11.82 12.46
CA SER A 36 7.11 11.51 12.38
C SER A 36 6.25 12.61 13.01
N GLY A 37 6.83 13.81 13.10
CA GLY A 37 6.16 15.01 13.58
C GLY A 37 5.11 15.55 12.60
N SER A 38 4.27 16.45 13.09
CA SER A 38 3.21 17.10 12.30
C SER A 38 3.71 17.63 10.94
N GLY A 39 2.98 17.31 9.87
CA GLY A 39 3.28 17.75 8.50
C GLY A 39 4.43 17.02 7.81
N ALA A 40 5.01 15.97 8.39
CA ALA A 40 6.14 15.25 7.79
C ALA A 40 5.86 13.75 7.62
N ASN A 41 6.71 13.08 6.83
CA ASN A 41 6.69 11.64 6.60
C ASN A 41 5.36 11.13 6.02
N TYR A 42 4.86 11.82 5.00
CA TYR A 42 3.76 11.34 4.19
C TYR A 42 4.29 10.41 3.11
N GLY A 43 3.71 9.22 2.94
CA GLY A 43 4.13 8.28 1.90
C GLY A 43 3.81 8.84 0.52
N ILE A 44 2.54 8.81 0.14
CA ILE A 44 2.06 9.49 -1.07
C ILE A 44 1.14 10.64 -0.66
N TRP A 45 1.56 11.85 -0.97
CA TRP A 45 0.86 13.08 -0.60
C TRP A 45 0.19 13.69 -1.82
N ILE A 46 -1.14 13.80 -1.77
CA ILE A 46 -1.97 14.42 -2.80
C ILE A 46 -2.33 15.82 -2.29
N MET A 47 -1.81 16.87 -2.92
CA MET A 47 -1.87 18.24 -2.42
C MET A 47 -2.28 19.26 -3.49
N ASN A 48 -2.95 20.34 -3.07
CA ASN A 48 -3.39 21.46 -3.93
C ASN A 48 -4.30 21.01 -5.08
N ILE A 49 -4.41 21.79 -6.15
CA ILE A 49 -5.31 21.49 -7.28
C ILE A 49 -4.77 20.26 -8.03
N ASN A 50 -5.41 19.10 -7.84
CA ASN A 50 -5.04 17.87 -8.53
C ASN A 50 -6.26 16.94 -8.73
N SER A 51 -6.17 16.01 -9.69
CA SER A 51 -7.22 15.03 -9.98
C SER A 51 -6.72 13.84 -10.82
N ASP A 52 -7.53 12.79 -10.87
CA ASP A 52 -7.39 11.65 -11.79
C ASP A 52 -6.06 10.89 -11.61
N HIS A 53 -5.70 10.61 -10.36
CA HIS A 53 -4.47 9.88 -10.04
C HIS A 53 -4.75 8.39 -9.84
N LYS A 54 -3.87 7.56 -10.41
CA LYS A 54 -3.86 6.11 -10.22
C LYS A 54 -2.69 5.72 -9.34
N ILE A 55 -2.96 5.26 -8.12
CA ILE A 55 -1.94 4.89 -7.15
C ILE A 55 -2.15 3.42 -6.84
N GLU A 56 -1.30 2.55 -7.39
CA GLU A 56 -1.55 1.12 -7.32
C GLU A 56 -0.35 0.24 -7.00
N ASN A 57 -0.61 -0.90 -6.37
CA ASN A 57 0.40 -1.91 -6.11
C ASN A 57 1.65 -1.30 -5.46
N ASN A 58 1.50 -0.42 -4.48
CA ASN A 58 2.60 0.17 -3.71
C ASN A 58 2.66 -0.42 -2.30
N ILE A 59 3.82 -0.31 -1.66
CA ILE A 59 4.06 -0.67 -0.26
C ILE A 59 4.39 0.61 0.50
N MET A 60 3.68 0.88 1.59
CA MET A 60 3.86 2.05 2.45
C MET A 60 4.05 1.58 3.89
N ARG A 61 5.18 1.94 4.50
CA ARG A 61 5.58 1.45 5.83
C ARG A 61 6.22 2.57 6.64
N HIS A 62 6.00 2.60 7.95
CA HIS A 62 6.67 3.57 8.84
C HIS A 62 6.48 5.03 8.42
N ASN A 63 5.36 5.33 7.78
CA ASN A 63 4.96 6.70 7.46
C ASN A 63 4.13 7.27 8.59
N ARG A 64 4.04 8.60 8.69
CA ARG A 64 3.02 9.26 9.53
C ARG A 64 1.65 8.96 8.96
N HIS A 65 1.51 9.22 7.66
CA HIS A 65 0.38 8.79 6.84
C HIS A 65 0.89 8.14 5.55
N GLY A 66 0.60 6.85 5.34
CA GLY A 66 1.04 6.14 4.13
C GLY A 66 0.50 6.77 2.85
N ILE A 67 -0.76 7.20 2.88
CA ILE A 67 -1.38 8.05 1.86
C ILE A 67 -2.16 9.16 2.55
N VAL A 68 -2.19 10.35 1.96
CA VAL A 68 -2.95 11.49 2.50
C VAL A 68 -3.42 12.44 1.40
N PHE A 69 -4.68 12.82 1.48
CA PHE A 69 -5.31 13.86 0.66
C PHE A 69 -5.37 15.17 1.44
N GLU A 70 -4.54 16.17 1.11
CA GLU A 70 -4.54 17.51 1.74
C GLU A 70 -4.85 18.63 0.72
N GLY A 71 -5.91 18.46 -0.07
CA GLY A 71 -6.37 19.45 -1.05
C GLY A 71 -6.37 18.90 -2.47
N GLY A 72 -7.44 19.24 -3.21
CA GLY A 72 -7.77 18.58 -4.47
C GLY A 72 -8.11 17.12 -4.24
N GLY A 73 -7.76 16.27 -5.20
CA GLY A 73 -7.92 14.82 -5.09
C GLY A 73 -9.35 14.40 -5.41
N SER A 74 -9.66 14.43 -6.70
CA SER A 74 -10.92 13.93 -7.23
C SER A 74 -10.72 13.01 -8.40
N GLY A 75 -11.57 11.99 -8.52
CA GLY A 75 -11.44 10.96 -9.55
C GLY A 75 -10.22 10.06 -9.38
N CYS A 76 -9.60 10.03 -8.20
CA CYS A 76 -8.42 9.19 -7.96
C CYS A 76 -8.81 7.74 -7.67
N ALA A 77 -8.00 6.80 -8.17
CA ALA A 77 -8.10 5.37 -7.94
C ALA A 77 -6.90 4.88 -7.14
N ILE A 78 -7.15 4.40 -5.93
CA ILE A 78 -6.15 3.87 -5.00
C ILE A 78 -6.34 2.35 -4.94
N LEU A 79 -5.47 1.60 -5.61
CA LEU A 79 -5.75 0.20 -5.98
C LEU A 79 -4.67 -0.76 -5.45
N TYR A 80 -5.05 -1.79 -4.69
CA TYR A 80 -4.15 -2.89 -4.34
C TYR A 80 -2.83 -2.49 -3.65
N ASN A 81 -2.84 -1.41 -2.86
CA ASN A 81 -1.69 -0.98 -2.07
C ASN A 81 -1.64 -1.73 -0.73
N TYR A 82 -0.44 -1.94 -0.20
CA TYR A 82 -0.19 -2.45 1.13
C TYR A 82 0.32 -1.33 2.04
N ILE A 83 -0.42 -1.04 3.12
CA ILE A 83 -0.11 0.03 4.07
C ILE A 83 -0.15 -0.54 5.49
N ASP A 84 0.98 -0.52 6.19
CA ASP A 84 1.06 -1.07 7.55
C ASP A 84 2.18 -0.40 8.38
N ASP A 85 2.13 -0.56 9.70
CA ASP A 85 3.15 -0.05 10.64
C ASP A 85 3.43 1.46 10.50
N ASN A 86 2.40 2.24 10.18
CA ASN A 86 2.48 3.71 10.24
C ASN A 86 2.46 4.18 11.70
N PHE A 87 3.20 5.24 12.01
CA PHE A 87 3.24 5.83 13.34
C PHE A 87 3.52 7.33 13.29
N THR A 88 3.06 8.04 14.32
CA THR A 88 3.33 9.47 14.52
C THR A 88 4.31 9.67 15.68
N GLU A 89 4.64 10.91 16.01
CA GLU A 89 5.35 11.24 17.25
C GLU A 89 4.56 10.85 18.52
N ASP A 90 3.23 10.86 18.45
CA ASP A 90 2.38 10.23 19.47
C ASP A 90 2.22 8.74 19.15
N LEU A 91 2.91 7.92 19.94
CA LEU A 91 2.94 6.46 19.84
C LEU A 91 1.81 5.78 20.63
N SER A 92 0.88 6.56 21.21
CA SER A 92 -0.22 5.99 22.00
C SER A 92 -1.33 5.39 21.13
N TYR A 93 -1.44 5.83 19.87
CA TYR A 93 -2.47 5.37 18.93
C TYR A 93 -1.88 4.82 17.63
N LEU A 94 -2.68 3.97 16.98
CA LEU A 94 -2.35 3.36 15.70
C LEU A 94 -2.27 4.41 14.58
N GLY A 95 -1.12 4.50 13.90
CA GLY A 95 -0.98 5.39 12.73
C GLY A 95 -1.85 4.93 11.57
N SER A 96 -2.17 5.87 10.67
CA SER A 96 -3.22 5.64 9.66
C SER A 96 -2.88 6.17 8.28
N ALA A 97 -3.44 5.53 7.26
CA ALA A 97 -3.71 6.13 5.96
C ALA A 97 -4.90 7.10 6.08
N ARG A 98 -4.90 8.15 5.26
CA ARG A 98 -5.93 9.20 5.29
C ARG A 98 -6.62 9.35 3.93
N THR A 99 -7.91 9.07 3.87
CA THR A 99 -8.74 9.43 2.70
C THR A 99 -8.97 10.94 2.64
N ASN A 100 -8.90 11.61 3.80
CA ASN A 100 -9.00 13.06 3.91
C ASN A 100 -8.17 13.59 5.08
N HIS A 101 -7.44 14.67 4.82
CA HIS A 101 -6.82 15.55 5.82
C HIS A 101 -6.73 16.99 5.30
N GLY A 102 -7.59 17.40 4.35
CA GLY A 102 -7.57 18.74 3.74
C GLY A 102 -8.88 19.13 3.07
N ALA A 103 -8.80 20.00 2.06
CA ALA A 103 -9.96 20.64 1.47
C ALA A 103 -10.69 19.75 0.46
N HIS A 104 -11.69 18.99 0.94
CA HIS A 104 -12.76 18.36 0.15
C HIS A 104 -12.35 17.48 -1.03
N PRO A 105 -11.54 16.43 -0.81
CA PRO A 105 -11.40 15.36 -1.79
C PRO A 105 -12.74 14.66 -1.99
N TYR A 106 -13.05 14.27 -3.22
CA TYR A 106 -14.34 13.67 -3.56
C TYR A 106 -14.31 12.77 -4.80
N MET A 107 -15.26 11.84 -4.92
CA MET A 107 -15.37 10.91 -6.05
C MET A 107 -14.10 10.08 -6.25
N ASN A 108 -13.62 9.44 -5.18
CA ASN A 108 -12.41 8.64 -5.20
C ASN A 108 -12.72 7.17 -4.87
N LEU A 109 -11.98 6.26 -5.49
CA LEU A 109 -12.07 4.82 -5.28
C LEU A 109 -10.86 4.33 -4.49
N PHE A 110 -11.10 3.60 -3.41
CA PHE A 110 -10.11 2.74 -2.76
C PHE A 110 -10.56 1.31 -2.98
N GLU A 111 -9.79 0.54 -3.75
CA GLU A 111 -10.14 -0.83 -4.09
C GLU A 111 -9.01 -1.81 -3.78
N GLY A 112 -9.35 -2.96 -3.18
CA GLY A 112 -8.43 -4.09 -3.09
C GLY A 112 -7.19 -3.83 -2.23
N ASN A 113 -7.13 -2.71 -1.50
CA ASN A 113 -5.99 -2.36 -0.67
C ASN A 113 -5.99 -3.21 0.60
N SER A 114 -4.80 -3.48 1.15
CA SER A 114 -4.64 -4.01 2.50
C SER A 114 -4.03 -2.92 3.38
N VAL A 115 -4.80 -2.42 4.34
CA VAL A 115 -4.48 -1.21 5.09
C VAL A 115 -4.70 -1.43 6.59
N SER A 116 -3.72 -1.01 7.38
CA SER A 116 -3.79 -1.15 8.82
C SER A 116 -4.94 -0.39 9.45
N HIS A 117 -5.03 0.89 9.11
CA HIS A 117 -5.98 1.82 9.66
C HIS A 117 -6.25 2.90 8.61
N LEU A 118 -7.50 3.04 8.18
CA LEU A 118 -7.93 4.03 7.20
C LEU A 118 -8.85 5.07 7.85
N VAL A 119 -8.51 6.35 7.74
CA VAL A 119 -9.27 7.42 8.40
C VAL A 119 -9.67 8.52 7.42
N ALA A 120 -10.95 8.89 7.44
CA ALA A 120 -11.44 10.16 6.93
C ALA A 120 -11.64 11.09 8.12
N ASP A 121 -10.68 11.99 8.39
CA ASP A 121 -10.85 12.98 9.46
C ASP A 121 -11.44 14.29 8.95
N SER A 122 -11.66 15.19 9.89
CA SER A 122 -12.28 16.50 9.71
C SER A 122 -11.39 17.66 10.19
N TYR A 123 -10.09 17.42 10.40
CA TYR A 123 -9.19 18.42 11.01
C TYR A 123 -9.10 19.69 10.16
N TRP A 124 -8.95 19.53 8.85
CA TRP A 124 -8.71 20.64 7.93
C TRP A 124 -9.79 20.83 6.87
N GLY A 125 -10.74 19.89 6.78
CA GLY A 125 -11.83 19.98 5.84
C GLY A 125 -12.72 18.75 5.83
N SER A 126 -13.77 18.81 5.01
CA SER A 126 -14.68 17.70 4.74
C SER A 126 -14.18 16.86 3.57
N SER A 127 -14.88 15.77 3.25
CA SER A 127 -14.74 14.96 2.04
C SER A 127 -16.07 14.28 1.74
N SER A 128 -16.22 13.76 0.51
CA SER A 128 -17.44 13.03 0.17
C SER A 128 -17.27 12.02 -0.97
N HIS A 129 -18.25 11.14 -1.16
CA HIS A 129 -18.31 10.24 -2.33
C HIS A 129 -17.04 9.38 -2.50
N PHE A 130 -16.54 8.84 -1.40
CA PHE A 130 -15.51 7.81 -1.45
C PHE A 130 -16.17 6.45 -1.55
N VAL A 131 -15.64 5.60 -2.42
CA VAL A 131 -16.00 4.18 -2.50
C VAL A 131 -14.84 3.37 -1.96
N LEU A 132 -15.07 2.68 -0.85
CA LEU A 132 -14.16 1.68 -0.29
C LEU A 132 -14.68 0.32 -0.73
N PHE A 133 -14.07 -0.26 -1.76
CA PHE A 133 -14.50 -1.51 -2.38
C PHE A 133 -13.51 -2.65 -2.15
N ARG A 134 -13.96 -3.80 -1.64
CA ARG A 134 -13.12 -5.01 -1.50
C ARG A 134 -11.75 -4.76 -0.85
N ASN A 135 -11.64 -3.85 0.12
CA ASN A 135 -10.40 -3.62 0.86
C ASN A 135 -10.31 -4.56 2.05
N HIS A 136 -9.08 -4.92 2.43
CA HIS A 136 -8.78 -5.54 3.71
C HIS A 136 -8.32 -4.45 4.68
N LEU A 137 -9.21 -4.07 5.60
CA LEU A 137 -8.93 -3.05 6.61
C LEU A 137 -8.88 -3.77 7.95
N TRP A 138 -7.74 -3.79 8.63
CA TRP A 138 -7.59 -4.79 9.70
C TRP A 138 -7.49 -4.26 11.13
N GLY A 139 -7.40 -2.94 11.33
CA GLY A 139 -7.48 -2.30 12.64
C GLY A 139 -6.38 -2.70 13.62
N ASP A 140 -5.25 -3.17 13.12
CA ASP A 140 -4.08 -3.61 13.88
C ASP A 140 -2.82 -3.34 13.03
N GLN A 141 -1.65 -3.66 13.56
CA GLN A 141 -0.39 -3.54 12.82
C GLN A 141 0.52 -4.73 13.11
N THR A 142 1.41 -5.06 12.18
CA THR A 142 2.36 -6.16 12.40
C THR A 142 3.32 -5.86 13.55
N GLY A 143 3.65 -4.58 13.77
CA GLY A 143 4.53 -4.09 14.80
C GLY A 143 6.02 -4.24 14.45
N SER A 144 6.34 -4.47 13.17
CA SER A 144 7.70 -4.66 12.68
C SER A 144 8.36 -3.31 12.40
N GLY A 145 9.37 -2.95 13.19
CA GLY A 145 10.12 -1.70 13.02
C GLY A 145 9.41 -0.44 13.52
N VAL A 146 8.26 -0.57 14.20
CA VAL A 146 7.61 0.55 14.90
C VAL A 146 8.33 0.83 16.23
N PRO A 147 8.48 2.09 16.67
CA PRO A 147 9.19 2.41 17.91
C PRO A 147 8.51 1.84 19.18
N LYS A 148 7.17 1.79 19.17
CA LYS A 148 6.36 1.29 20.28
C LYS A 148 5.01 0.81 19.73
N LYS A 149 4.45 -0.24 20.31
CA LYS A 149 3.07 -0.67 20.02
C LYS A 149 2.07 0.31 20.66
N PRO A 150 1.03 0.74 19.93
CA PRO A 150 0.03 1.65 20.45
C PRO A 150 -0.83 0.99 21.53
N SER A 151 -1.40 1.82 22.38
CA SER A 151 -2.29 1.40 23.46
C SER A 151 -3.77 1.46 23.06
N TRP A 152 -4.12 2.24 22.04
CA TRP A 152 -5.49 2.44 21.57
C TRP A 152 -5.54 2.77 20.06
N GLY A 153 -6.75 2.99 19.52
CA GLY A 153 -6.94 3.39 18.11
C GLY A 153 -6.93 2.22 17.12
N PHE A 154 -7.15 1.00 17.61
CA PHE A 154 -7.20 -0.22 16.80
C PHE A 154 -8.53 -0.32 16.05
N ILE A 155 -8.74 0.58 15.09
CA ILE A 155 -9.97 0.66 14.29
C ILE A 155 -9.58 0.45 12.83
N PRO A 156 -10.22 -0.47 12.08
CA PRO A 156 -9.97 -0.62 10.65
C PRO A 156 -10.28 0.63 9.84
N VAL A 157 -11.46 1.21 10.06
CA VAL A 157 -11.95 2.36 9.29
C VAL A 157 -12.72 3.35 10.15
N GLU A 158 -12.37 4.61 10.02
CA GLU A 158 -13.04 5.72 10.67
C GLU A 158 -13.52 6.74 9.63
N VAL A 159 -14.80 7.09 9.70
CA VAL A 159 -15.42 8.15 8.90
C VAL A 159 -15.95 9.21 9.86
N TRP A 160 -15.13 10.23 10.13
CA TRP A 160 -15.43 11.23 11.16
C TRP A 160 -16.62 12.11 10.78
N HIS A 161 -17.00 13.01 11.69
CA HIS A 161 -18.00 14.02 11.39
C HIS A 161 -17.63 14.82 10.12
N ASN A 162 -18.65 15.31 9.41
CA ASN A 162 -18.54 16.09 8.17
C ASN A 162 -17.97 15.34 6.95
N GLN A 163 -17.65 14.05 7.08
CA GLN A 163 -17.34 13.16 5.96
C GLN A 163 -18.64 12.44 5.58
N ASN A 164 -19.14 12.65 4.35
CA ASN A 164 -20.48 12.20 3.96
C ASN A 164 -20.46 11.38 2.67
N TYR A 165 -21.48 10.55 2.45
CA TYR A 165 -21.62 9.77 1.22
C TYR A 165 -20.46 8.79 0.97
N TYR A 166 -19.97 8.15 2.03
CA TYR A 166 -18.98 7.08 1.92
C TYR A 166 -19.69 5.75 1.65
N SER A 167 -19.25 5.01 0.64
CA SER A 167 -19.74 3.67 0.34
C SER A 167 -18.71 2.64 0.77
N LEU A 168 -19.03 1.81 1.76
CA LEU A 168 -18.21 0.70 2.21
C LEU A 168 -18.85 -0.57 1.66
N VAL A 169 -18.26 -1.14 0.61
CA VAL A 169 -18.86 -2.26 -0.13
C VAL A 169 -17.88 -3.42 -0.24
N GLY A 170 -18.27 -4.61 0.22
CA GLY A 170 -17.49 -5.84 0.05
C GLY A 170 -16.15 -5.89 0.80
N ASN A 171 -15.89 -4.98 1.75
CA ASN A 171 -14.61 -4.96 2.46
C ASN A 171 -14.52 -6.12 3.47
N VAL A 172 -13.29 -6.53 3.78
CA VAL A 172 -12.99 -7.47 4.85
C VAL A 172 -12.35 -6.72 6.00
N LEU A 173 -12.96 -6.83 7.17
CA LEU A 173 -12.60 -6.08 8.35
C LEU A 173 -11.93 -6.98 9.39
N GLY A 174 -10.78 -6.54 9.88
CA GLY A 174 -10.02 -7.19 10.95
C GLY A 174 -8.97 -8.19 10.50
N ILE A 175 -8.39 -8.91 11.46
CA ILE A 175 -7.41 -9.99 11.20
C ILE A 175 -7.93 -11.36 11.64
N SER A 176 -7.56 -12.39 10.90
CA SER A 176 -7.72 -13.78 11.33
C SER A 176 -6.66 -14.12 12.39
N GLY A 177 -7.09 -14.59 13.56
CA GLY A 177 -6.18 -15.05 14.62
C GLY A 177 -6.09 -14.09 15.79
N LYS A 178 -4.88 -13.87 16.31
CA LYS A 178 -4.66 -13.13 17.56
C LYS A 178 -4.47 -11.64 17.30
N TRP A 179 -5.51 -10.88 17.62
CA TRP A 179 -5.45 -9.43 17.84
C TRP A 179 -4.33 -9.08 18.80
N GLN A 180 -3.47 -8.12 18.41
CA GLN A 180 -2.42 -7.64 19.29
C GLN A 180 -2.99 -6.79 20.43
N ASN A 181 -4.16 -6.18 20.22
CA ASN A 181 -4.88 -5.44 21.24
C ASN A 181 -5.75 -6.37 22.12
N PRO A 182 -5.47 -6.48 23.44
CA PRO A 182 -6.27 -7.30 24.35
C PRO A 182 -7.69 -6.74 24.59
N ASN A 183 -7.95 -5.47 24.27
CA ASN A 183 -9.24 -4.81 24.52
C ASN A 183 -10.32 -5.15 23.48
N TRP A 184 -10.05 -6.04 22.52
CA TRP A 184 -11.02 -6.52 21.54
C TRP A 184 -12.14 -7.42 22.11
N SER A 185 -12.19 -7.58 23.43
CA SER A 185 -13.25 -8.30 24.14
C SER A 185 -14.59 -7.55 24.15
N SER A 186 -14.58 -6.22 24.05
CA SER A 186 -15.78 -5.35 24.14
C SER A 186 -16.12 -4.71 22.80
N TYR A 187 -16.05 -5.51 21.74
CA TYR A 187 -16.10 -5.06 20.36
C TYR A 187 -17.54 -4.80 19.85
N SER A 188 -17.72 -3.77 19.02
CA SER A 188 -18.95 -3.53 18.24
C SER A 188 -18.67 -3.34 16.75
N VAL A 189 -19.59 -3.75 15.87
CA VAL A 189 -19.37 -3.59 14.42
C VAL A 189 -19.29 -2.12 14.03
N ILE A 190 -20.23 -1.32 14.54
CA ILE A 190 -20.35 0.10 14.25
C ILE A 190 -20.30 0.86 15.57
N GLY A 191 -19.30 1.74 15.70
CA GLY A 191 -19.12 2.62 16.85
C GLY A 191 -19.25 4.09 16.50
N THR A 192 -19.29 4.93 17.54
CA THR A 192 -19.40 6.39 17.43
C THR A 192 -18.25 7.13 18.12
N SER A 193 -17.17 6.42 18.48
CA SER A 193 -16.01 7.00 19.15
C SER A 193 -14.73 6.39 18.61
N TYR A 194 -13.74 7.22 18.31
CA TYR A 194 -12.38 6.80 17.92
C TYR A 194 -11.61 6.11 19.07
N LYS A 195 -12.17 6.13 20.29
CA LYS A 195 -11.69 5.36 21.45
C LYS A 195 -12.45 4.04 21.65
N SER A 196 -13.48 3.78 20.84
CA SER A 196 -14.21 2.51 20.88
C SER A 196 -13.41 1.40 20.21
N ASN A 197 -13.59 0.17 20.67
CA ASN A 197 -13.07 -1.00 19.97
C ASN A 197 -14.12 -1.41 18.92
N SER A 198 -14.15 -0.73 17.76
CA SER A 198 -15.15 -1.00 16.71
C SER A 198 -14.51 -1.22 15.35
N MET A 199 -15.18 -1.94 14.44
CA MET A 199 -14.63 -2.25 13.10
C MET A 199 -14.80 -1.06 12.18
N MET A 200 -15.91 -0.35 12.35
CA MET A 200 -16.20 0.89 11.66
C MET A 200 -16.62 1.91 12.68
N VAL A 201 -16.13 3.13 12.56
CA VAL A 201 -16.58 4.26 13.37
C VAL A 201 -17.12 5.35 12.46
N PHE A 202 -18.30 5.88 12.82
CA PHE A 202 -18.92 6.96 12.08
C PHE A 202 -19.23 8.17 12.96
N GLY A 203 -19.03 9.35 12.39
CA GLY A 203 -19.51 10.62 12.94
C GLY A 203 -18.78 11.09 14.19
N CYS A 204 -17.72 10.41 14.61
CA CYS A 204 -16.94 10.82 15.78
C CYS A 204 -16.20 12.14 15.53
N ASN A 205 -15.90 12.84 16.62
CA ASN A 205 -15.10 14.06 16.68
C ASN A 205 -14.20 14.00 17.93
N SER A 206 -13.05 14.69 17.91
CA SER A 206 -12.20 14.91 19.09
C SER A 206 -12.90 15.67 20.23
N GLY A 207 -14.04 16.34 19.96
CA GLY A 207 -14.79 17.19 20.89
C GLY A 207 -16.13 16.66 21.42
N ASN A 208 -16.41 15.34 21.37
CA ASN A 208 -17.63 14.69 21.91
C ASN A 208 -18.99 15.04 21.27
N SER A 209 -19.07 15.82 20.20
CA SER A 209 -20.30 15.99 19.41
C SER A 209 -20.30 15.06 18.20
N ASN A 210 -20.96 13.91 18.33
CA ASN A 210 -21.10 12.98 17.21
C ASN A 210 -22.08 13.53 16.17
N ASN A 211 -21.69 13.52 14.90
CA ASN A 211 -22.57 13.92 13.80
C ASN A 211 -23.16 12.67 13.12
N PRO A 212 -24.47 12.39 13.29
CA PRO A 212 -25.08 11.18 12.72
C PRO A 212 -25.11 11.18 11.19
N LYS A 213 -24.94 12.33 10.53
CA LYS A 213 -25.00 12.46 9.07
C LYS A 213 -23.97 11.58 8.35
N ALA A 214 -22.78 11.43 8.92
CA ALA A 214 -21.74 10.57 8.35
C ALA A 214 -22.24 9.13 8.19
N ARG A 215 -22.88 8.58 9.22
CA ARG A 215 -23.50 7.24 9.18
C ARG A 215 -24.75 7.20 8.31
N ALA A 216 -25.61 8.21 8.42
CA ALA A 216 -26.91 8.25 7.73
C ALA A 216 -26.78 8.38 6.21
N THR A 217 -25.67 8.91 5.72
CA THR A 217 -25.37 9.04 4.29
C THR A 217 -24.41 7.96 3.78
N ALA A 218 -23.90 7.10 4.65
CA ALA A 218 -23.02 6.01 4.25
C ALA A 218 -23.84 4.83 3.70
N ILE A 219 -23.26 4.11 2.75
CA ILE A 219 -23.75 2.82 2.29
C ILE A 219 -22.84 1.76 2.89
N ILE A 220 -23.41 0.78 3.59
CA ILE A 220 -22.66 -0.35 4.17
C ILE A 220 -23.23 -1.65 3.61
N HIS A 221 -22.52 -2.27 2.67
CA HIS A 221 -23.06 -3.40 1.91
C HIS A 221 -22.01 -4.51 1.73
N GLY A 222 -22.27 -5.71 2.24
CA GLY A 222 -21.41 -6.87 2.01
C GLY A 222 -20.08 -6.87 2.76
N ASN A 223 -19.92 -6.08 3.84
CA ASN A 223 -18.65 -6.05 4.58
C ASN A 223 -18.56 -7.24 5.57
N TYR A 224 -17.57 -8.10 5.39
CA TYR A 224 -17.31 -9.26 6.24
C TYR A 224 -16.36 -8.89 7.38
N ASP A 225 -16.67 -9.25 8.62
CA ASP A 225 -15.76 -9.05 9.74
C ASP A 225 -15.20 -10.39 10.26
N LEU A 226 -13.88 -10.44 10.40
CA LEU A 226 -13.14 -11.64 10.79
C LEU A 226 -13.29 -11.98 12.29
N LYS A 227 -13.95 -11.12 13.08
CA LYS A 227 -14.16 -11.33 14.51
C LYS A 227 -15.43 -12.13 14.78
N THR A 228 -16.57 -11.70 14.23
CA THR A 228 -17.86 -12.39 14.32
C THR A 228 -17.97 -13.49 13.26
N LYS A 229 -17.12 -13.45 12.23
CA LYS A 229 -17.15 -14.34 11.06
C LYS A 229 -18.46 -14.22 10.28
N GLY A 230 -19.02 -13.01 10.25
CA GLY A 230 -20.28 -12.71 9.59
C GLY A 230 -20.13 -11.54 8.64
N VAL A 231 -21.06 -11.46 7.68
CA VAL A 231 -21.30 -10.21 6.96
C VAL A 231 -22.21 -9.37 7.82
N ALA A 232 -21.65 -8.34 8.45
CA ALA A 232 -22.37 -7.61 9.47
C ALA A 232 -23.44 -6.68 8.91
N ASN A 233 -23.38 -6.33 7.61
CA ASN A 233 -24.25 -5.32 7.02
C ASN A 233 -24.45 -5.56 5.51
N TRP A 234 -25.64 -6.00 5.13
CA TRP A 234 -26.17 -5.90 3.77
C TRP A 234 -27.28 -4.83 3.80
N GLU A 235 -26.92 -3.57 3.55
CA GLU A 235 -27.93 -2.53 3.42
C GLU A 235 -28.59 -2.60 2.02
N GLY A 236 -29.87 -2.97 2.00
CA GLY A 236 -30.75 -2.95 0.82
C GLY A 236 -30.63 -4.15 -0.13
N GLY A 237 -31.73 -4.45 -0.82
CA GLY A 237 -31.80 -5.38 -1.96
C GLY A 237 -31.72 -6.88 -1.63
N SER A 238 -31.99 -7.70 -2.64
CA SER A 238 -31.64 -9.14 -2.66
C SER A 238 -30.34 -9.42 -3.41
N ASP A 239 -29.75 -8.38 -3.99
CA ASP A 239 -28.53 -8.47 -4.78
C ASP A 239 -27.33 -8.42 -3.84
N HIS A 240 -26.63 -9.55 -3.78
CA HIS A 240 -25.39 -9.72 -3.02
C HIS A 240 -24.22 -10.05 -3.96
N GLU A 241 -24.40 -9.87 -5.27
CA GLU A 241 -23.34 -10.03 -6.26
C GLU A 241 -22.44 -8.80 -6.26
N LEU A 242 -21.15 -9.02 -6.03
CA LEU A 242 -20.15 -7.98 -6.02
C LEU A 242 -19.30 -8.09 -7.28
N GLN A 243 -19.16 -6.99 -8.03
CA GLN A 243 -18.25 -6.92 -9.18
C GLN A 243 -16.83 -7.36 -8.78
N GLU A 244 -16.05 -7.91 -9.71
CA GLU A 244 -14.65 -8.28 -9.43
C GLU A 244 -13.80 -7.04 -9.14
N SER A 245 -14.05 -5.95 -9.86
CA SER A 245 -13.41 -4.65 -9.69
C SER A 245 -14.36 -3.54 -10.14
N MET A 246 -14.25 -2.35 -9.55
CA MET A 246 -14.93 -1.12 -9.99
C MET A 246 -14.05 -0.28 -10.93
N TYR A 247 -12.77 -0.65 -11.09
CA TYR A 247 -11.81 0.05 -11.95
C TYR A 247 -11.37 -0.76 -13.17
N TYR A 248 -11.15 -2.07 -13.00
CA TYR A 248 -10.60 -2.95 -14.02
C TYR A 248 -11.67 -3.88 -14.61
N ASP A 249 -11.74 -3.98 -15.94
CA ASP A 249 -12.64 -4.93 -16.61
C ASP A 249 -12.16 -6.39 -16.52
N SER A 250 -10.90 -6.61 -16.14
CA SER A 250 -10.30 -7.94 -15.98
C SER A 250 -9.02 -7.86 -15.14
N MET A 251 -8.53 -9.01 -14.67
CA MET A 251 -7.33 -9.11 -13.86
C MET A 251 -6.15 -8.32 -14.49
N PRO A 252 -5.53 -7.37 -13.77
CA PRO A 252 -4.45 -6.55 -14.32
C PRO A 252 -3.28 -7.38 -14.83
N VAL A 253 -2.62 -6.94 -15.91
CA VAL A 253 -1.49 -7.67 -16.52
C VAL A 253 -0.29 -7.84 -15.58
N TRP A 254 -0.13 -6.93 -14.62
CA TRP A 254 0.93 -6.99 -13.60
C TRP A 254 0.57 -7.89 -12.43
N TRP A 255 -0.66 -8.43 -12.37
CA TRP A 255 -1.11 -9.32 -11.31
C TRP A 255 -0.40 -10.67 -11.37
N TYR A 256 0.16 -11.10 -10.25
CA TYR A 256 0.89 -12.36 -10.17
C TYR A 256 -0.07 -13.54 -10.01
N ARG A 257 0.15 -14.61 -10.79
CA ARG A 257 -0.76 -15.77 -10.92
C ARG A 257 -0.95 -16.62 -9.66
N ASN A 258 -0.18 -16.37 -8.60
CA ASN A 258 -0.27 -17.07 -7.32
C ASN A 258 -1.24 -16.38 -6.33
N THR A 259 -1.82 -15.23 -6.68
CA THR A 259 -2.89 -14.58 -5.90
C THR A 259 -4.21 -14.63 -6.66
N PRO A 260 -5.33 -15.03 -6.04
CA PRO A 260 -6.65 -14.93 -6.66
C PRO A 260 -7.00 -13.47 -6.98
N TRP A 261 -7.74 -13.25 -8.06
CA TRP A 261 -8.32 -11.95 -8.39
C TRP A 261 -9.84 -12.13 -8.61
N PRO A 262 -10.71 -11.39 -7.88
CA PRO A 262 -10.36 -10.44 -6.82
C PRO A 262 -9.74 -11.12 -5.58
N PRO A 263 -8.81 -10.46 -4.88
CA PRO A 263 -8.11 -11.04 -3.73
C PRO A 263 -8.92 -11.03 -2.43
N ILE A 264 -9.90 -10.11 -2.34
CA ILE A 264 -10.55 -9.72 -1.09
C ILE A 264 -12.07 -9.60 -1.30
N GLY A 265 -12.85 -10.13 -0.36
CA GLY A 265 -14.30 -9.99 -0.34
C GLY A 265 -14.99 -11.03 0.53
N PRO A 266 -16.28 -10.83 0.86
CA PRO A 266 -17.10 -11.81 1.58
C PRO A 266 -17.30 -13.12 0.79
N ASP A 267 -17.20 -13.04 -0.52
CA ASP A 267 -17.38 -14.09 -1.54
C ASP A 267 -16.06 -14.74 -1.98
N VAL A 268 -14.92 -14.23 -1.50
CA VAL A 268 -13.60 -14.74 -1.86
C VAL A 268 -13.14 -15.79 -0.85
N SER A 269 -12.59 -16.90 -1.33
CA SER A 269 -11.95 -17.92 -0.47
C SER A 269 -10.90 -17.28 0.45
N ASN A 270 -10.93 -17.60 1.75
CA ASN A 270 -10.11 -17.00 2.82
C ASN A 270 -10.40 -15.52 3.13
N PHE A 271 -11.39 -14.90 2.47
CA PHE A 271 -11.84 -13.52 2.63
C PHE A 271 -10.81 -12.45 2.25
N ALA A 272 -9.57 -12.53 2.73
CA ALA A 272 -8.50 -11.59 2.42
C ALA A 272 -7.19 -12.34 2.10
N ASN A 273 -6.89 -12.50 0.81
CA ASN A 273 -5.65 -13.10 0.33
C ASN A 273 -4.53 -12.07 0.20
N GLU A 274 -3.27 -12.53 0.22
CA GLU A 274 -2.11 -11.65 0.04
C GLU A 274 -2.09 -11.04 -1.37
N ILE A 275 -2.34 -9.74 -1.47
CA ILE A 275 -2.20 -8.96 -2.70
C ILE A 275 -0.74 -8.92 -3.18
N PRO A 276 -0.47 -8.66 -4.48
CA PRO A 276 0.88 -8.53 -5.04
C PRO A 276 1.83 -7.66 -4.21
N ALA A 277 1.37 -6.52 -3.70
CA ALA A 277 2.18 -5.65 -2.84
C ALA A 277 2.67 -6.35 -1.55
N ILE A 278 1.81 -7.15 -0.89
CA ILE A 278 2.19 -7.94 0.30
C ILE A 278 3.18 -9.04 -0.08
N GLN A 279 2.94 -9.74 -1.20
CA GLN A 279 3.83 -10.80 -1.64
C GLN A 279 5.23 -10.28 -1.95
N ARG A 280 5.33 -9.12 -2.62
CA ARG A 280 6.60 -8.43 -2.83
C ARG A 280 7.27 -8.05 -1.52
N PHE A 281 6.51 -7.51 -0.56
CA PHE A 281 7.04 -7.17 0.76
C PHE A 281 7.60 -8.39 1.50
N ASN A 282 6.90 -9.53 1.42
CA ASN A 282 7.30 -10.77 2.08
C ASN A 282 8.38 -11.56 1.30
N GLY A 283 8.88 -11.04 0.17
CA GLY A 283 9.82 -11.76 -0.69
C GLY A 283 9.25 -13.04 -1.31
N LYS A 284 7.92 -13.15 -1.39
CA LYS A 284 7.17 -14.27 -1.99
C LYS A 284 6.92 -14.07 -3.49
N ASP A 285 7.43 -12.98 -4.06
CA ASP A 285 7.28 -12.71 -5.49
C ASP A 285 8.06 -13.74 -6.32
N SER A 286 7.34 -14.76 -6.78
CA SER A 286 7.81 -15.71 -7.79
C SER A 286 7.53 -15.22 -9.22
N GLY A 287 6.95 -14.02 -9.39
CA GLY A 287 6.54 -13.45 -10.66
C GLY A 287 7.61 -12.55 -11.27
N ASN A 288 8.18 -13.01 -12.40
CA ASN A 288 8.95 -12.24 -13.38
C ASN A 288 9.26 -10.78 -13.03
N ALA A 289 10.37 -10.54 -12.33
CA ALA A 289 11.09 -9.27 -12.44
C ALA A 289 11.61 -9.13 -13.88
N THR A 290 10.73 -8.72 -14.80
CA THR A 290 11.07 -8.51 -16.20
C THR A 290 11.85 -7.21 -16.29
N ALA A 291 13.19 -7.29 -16.24
CA ALA A 291 14.01 -6.19 -16.68
C ALA A 291 13.93 -6.15 -18.21
N VAL A 292 13.06 -5.30 -18.78
CA VAL A 292 13.09 -5.01 -20.22
C VAL A 292 14.36 -4.19 -20.51
N ILE A 293 15.43 -4.88 -20.89
CA ILE A 293 16.64 -4.26 -21.43
C ILE A 293 16.52 -4.29 -22.96
N ASN A 294 16.07 -3.18 -23.56
CA ASN A 294 16.17 -2.98 -25.00
C ASN A 294 17.66 -2.95 -25.40
N SER A 295 18.09 -3.96 -26.15
CA SER A 295 19.48 -4.17 -26.57
C SER A 295 19.80 -3.40 -27.85
N ASN A 296 20.32 -2.18 -27.73
CA ASN A 296 20.92 -1.48 -28.87
C ASN A 296 22.42 -1.17 -28.70
N SER A 297 23.14 -1.90 -27.85
CA SER A 297 24.60 -1.84 -27.81
C SER A 297 25.21 -2.95 -26.95
N GLY A 298 25.71 -4.01 -27.57
CA GLY A 298 26.48 -5.07 -26.91
C GLY A 298 26.05 -6.45 -27.41
N SER A 299 26.94 -7.12 -28.13
CA SER A 299 26.69 -8.41 -28.77
C SER A 299 26.28 -9.46 -27.75
N LEU A 300 25.02 -9.90 -27.80
CA LEU A 300 24.51 -11.02 -27.02
C LEU A 300 25.20 -12.32 -27.48
N ARG A 301 25.73 -13.13 -26.55
CA ARG A 301 26.03 -14.54 -26.83
C ARG A 301 25.03 -15.42 -26.10
N LYS A 302 24.55 -16.47 -26.79
CA LYS A 302 23.82 -17.57 -26.16
C LYS A 302 24.77 -18.27 -25.19
N VAL A 303 24.37 -18.34 -23.94
CA VAL A 303 24.97 -19.23 -22.94
C VAL A 303 23.93 -20.32 -22.67
N ASN A 304 24.31 -21.56 -22.35
CA ASN A 304 23.37 -22.67 -22.28
C ASN A 304 22.12 -22.33 -21.43
N ASN A 305 20.95 -22.38 -22.06
CA ASN A 305 19.63 -21.99 -21.53
C ASN A 305 19.42 -20.51 -21.13
N GLY A 306 20.14 -19.52 -21.69
CA GLY A 306 19.87 -18.08 -21.47
C GLY A 306 20.59 -17.10 -22.41
N THR A 307 20.35 -15.80 -22.23
CA THR A 307 21.09 -14.69 -22.87
C THR A 307 22.06 -14.06 -21.87
N GLY A 308 23.36 -14.05 -22.18
CA GLY A 308 24.41 -13.53 -21.30
C GLY A 308 24.98 -12.19 -21.77
N PHE A 309 25.33 -11.31 -20.82
CA PHE A 309 26.21 -10.16 -21.08
C PHE A 309 27.65 -10.52 -20.67
N ASN A 310 28.54 -10.62 -21.66
CA ASN A 310 29.99 -10.60 -21.41
C ASN A 310 30.52 -9.27 -21.93
N SER A 311 30.73 -8.31 -21.03
CA SER A 311 31.49 -7.12 -21.37
C SER A 311 32.49 -6.88 -20.25
N SER A 312 33.76 -6.86 -20.62
CA SER A 312 34.92 -6.48 -19.81
C SER A 312 34.89 -5.00 -19.34
N LYS A 313 33.71 -4.38 -19.34
CA LYS A 313 33.45 -2.98 -18.96
C LYS A 313 32.12 -2.80 -18.23
N THR A 314 31.38 -3.87 -17.93
CA THR A 314 30.13 -3.79 -17.16
C THR A 314 30.44 -3.75 -15.67
N VAL A 315 29.90 -2.73 -14.98
CA VAL A 315 29.94 -2.64 -13.51
C VAL A 315 28.57 -2.97 -12.95
N ILE A 316 28.52 -4.00 -12.11
CA ILE A 316 27.29 -4.40 -11.40
C ILE A 316 27.45 -4.02 -9.94
N ARG A 317 26.52 -3.22 -9.43
CA ARG A 317 26.48 -2.85 -8.01
C ARG A 317 25.26 -3.48 -7.37
N LEU A 318 25.50 -4.22 -6.30
CA LEU A 318 24.48 -4.80 -5.45
C LEU A 318 24.28 -3.95 -4.22
N TYR A 319 23.02 -3.72 -3.88
CA TYR A 319 22.62 -3.01 -2.69
C TYR A 319 21.68 -3.89 -1.87
N SER A 320 21.77 -3.72 -0.56
CA SER A 320 20.74 -4.22 0.36
C SER A 320 19.44 -3.44 0.12
N LEU A 321 18.33 -3.95 0.65
CA LEU A 321 17.04 -3.23 0.63
C LEU A 321 17.12 -1.87 1.35
N SER A 322 18.07 -1.66 2.25
CA SER A 322 18.31 -0.33 2.86
C SER A 322 19.16 0.61 1.98
N GLY A 323 19.42 0.25 0.72
CA GLY A 323 20.22 1.04 -0.21
C GLY A 323 21.73 1.04 0.06
N LYS A 324 22.21 0.31 1.07
CA LYS A 324 23.66 0.16 1.34
C LYS A 324 24.31 -0.73 0.27
N LEU A 325 25.39 -0.25 -0.34
CA LEU A 325 26.20 -1.04 -1.26
C LEU A 325 26.72 -2.29 -0.54
N VAL A 326 26.32 -3.46 -1.04
CA VAL A 326 26.73 -4.77 -0.54
C VAL A 326 27.99 -5.22 -1.27
N LYS A 327 28.00 -5.10 -2.61
CA LYS A 327 29.11 -5.61 -3.43
C LYS A 327 29.15 -4.95 -4.80
N THR A 328 30.35 -4.77 -5.33
CA THR A 328 30.58 -4.37 -6.73
C THR A 328 31.24 -5.53 -7.46
N PHE A 329 30.76 -5.83 -8.66
CA PHE A 329 31.39 -6.77 -9.58
C PHE A 329 31.89 -5.99 -10.80
N GLU A 330 33.19 -6.03 -10.99
CA GLU A 330 33.86 -5.55 -12.19
C GLU A 330 34.06 -6.73 -13.14
N ASN A 331 33.72 -6.56 -14.42
CA ASN A 331 33.84 -7.61 -15.44
C ASN A 331 33.00 -8.87 -15.14
N GLY A 332 31.81 -8.68 -14.54
CA GLY A 332 30.90 -9.76 -14.17
C GLY A 332 30.07 -10.28 -15.35
N GLU A 333 29.74 -11.58 -15.32
CA GLU A 333 28.80 -12.20 -16.27
C GLU A 333 27.41 -12.30 -15.63
N ILE A 334 26.40 -11.86 -16.37
CA ILE A 334 24.99 -11.95 -15.99
C ILE A 334 24.30 -12.94 -16.93
N VAL A 335 23.55 -13.90 -16.39
CA VAL A 335 22.66 -14.78 -17.17
C VAL A 335 21.22 -14.33 -17.01
N LEU A 336 20.61 -13.94 -18.12
CA LEU A 336 19.18 -13.65 -18.21
C LEU A 336 18.42 -14.84 -18.81
N LYS A 337 17.32 -15.26 -18.19
CA LYS A 337 16.32 -16.14 -18.82
C LYS A 337 15.02 -15.36 -18.93
N ASN A 338 14.50 -15.19 -20.14
CA ASN A 338 13.27 -14.43 -20.42
C ASN A 338 13.26 -12.99 -19.86
N GLY A 339 14.41 -12.29 -19.88
CA GLY A 339 14.51 -10.92 -19.35
C GLY A 339 14.58 -10.81 -17.82
N VAL A 340 14.66 -11.95 -17.12
CA VAL A 340 14.83 -12.04 -15.67
C VAL A 340 16.28 -12.39 -15.36
N LEU A 341 16.87 -11.69 -14.39
CA LEU A 341 18.21 -12.01 -13.88
C LEU A 341 18.17 -13.33 -13.11
N THR A 342 18.78 -14.38 -13.68
CA THR A 342 18.76 -15.72 -13.07
C THR A 342 20.06 -16.09 -12.37
N GLU A 343 21.21 -15.63 -12.87
CA GLU A 343 22.50 -15.94 -12.27
C GLU A 343 23.47 -14.75 -12.41
N MET A 344 24.33 -14.57 -11.39
CA MET A 344 25.49 -13.68 -11.43
C MET A 344 26.75 -14.50 -11.20
N HIS A 345 27.65 -14.53 -12.19
CA HIS A 345 28.88 -15.30 -12.09
C HIS A 345 30.00 -14.45 -11.48
N ARG A 346 30.57 -14.96 -10.36
CA ARG A 346 31.79 -14.55 -9.58
C ARG A 346 31.58 -14.22 -8.09
N GLY A 347 30.79 -15.01 -7.39
CA GLY A 347 30.86 -15.10 -5.92
C GLY A 347 29.61 -15.72 -5.30
N LYS A 348 29.76 -16.44 -4.18
CA LYS A 348 28.62 -16.88 -3.37
C LYS A 348 27.98 -15.65 -2.73
N LEU A 349 26.74 -15.35 -3.08
CA LEU A 349 25.89 -14.41 -2.35
C LEU A 349 25.15 -15.20 -1.26
N SER A 350 24.93 -14.58 -0.10
CA SER A 350 24.01 -15.14 0.89
C SER A 350 22.58 -15.18 0.31
N ALA A 351 21.75 -16.09 0.80
CA ALA A 351 20.32 -16.11 0.48
C ALA A 351 19.69 -14.75 0.87
N GLY A 352 18.93 -14.12 -0.03
CA GLY A 352 18.32 -12.82 0.23
C GLY A 352 17.79 -12.10 -1.01
N VAL A 353 17.16 -10.95 -0.78
CA VAL A 353 16.68 -10.02 -1.82
C VAL A 353 17.67 -8.87 -1.96
N TYR A 354 18.06 -8.56 -3.20
CA TYR A 354 19.03 -7.52 -3.51
C TYR A 354 18.48 -6.57 -4.56
N LEU A 355 18.77 -5.29 -4.36
CA LEU A 355 18.66 -4.28 -5.41
C LEU A 355 19.93 -4.34 -6.25
N TYR A 356 19.81 -4.17 -7.56
CA TYR A 356 20.97 -4.07 -8.44
C TYR A 356 20.93 -2.81 -9.28
N SER A 357 22.12 -2.32 -9.63
CA SER A 357 22.34 -1.31 -10.65
C SER A 357 23.40 -1.83 -11.63
N VAL A 358 23.06 -1.91 -12.91
CA VAL A 358 23.99 -2.23 -14.00
C VAL A 358 24.31 -0.96 -14.75
N GLN A 359 25.59 -0.62 -14.83
CA GLN A 359 26.08 0.43 -15.72
C GLN A 359 26.65 -0.21 -16.97
N LEU A 360 26.03 0.07 -18.11
CA LEU A 360 26.44 -0.42 -19.41
C LEU A 360 27.61 0.43 -19.97
N PRO A 361 28.42 -0.10 -20.92
CA PRO A 361 29.55 0.62 -21.50
C PRO A 361 29.19 1.95 -22.18
N ASN A 362 27.93 2.10 -22.61
CA ASN A 362 27.39 3.32 -23.19
C ASN A 362 26.90 4.34 -22.14
N GLY A 363 27.12 4.09 -20.85
CA GLY A 363 26.71 4.95 -19.74
C GLY A 363 25.28 4.74 -19.24
N VAL A 364 24.48 3.89 -19.89
CA VAL A 364 23.09 3.62 -19.47
C VAL A 364 23.08 2.84 -18.15
N ILE A 365 22.28 3.32 -17.19
CA ILE A 365 22.09 2.68 -15.90
C ILE A 365 20.74 1.97 -15.87
N LYS A 366 20.75 0.66 -15.62
CA LYS A 366 19.56 -0.16 -15.37
C LYS A 366 19.50 -0.53 -13.90
N ARG A 367 18.30 -0.51 -13.31
CA ARG A 367 18.07 -0.87 -11.90
C ARG A 367 16.97 -1.91 -11.79
N GLY A 368 17.04 -2.76 -10.78
CA GLY A 368 16.02 -3.77 -10.54
C GLY A 368 16.22 -4.48 -9.21
N VAL A 369 15.40 -5.50 -8.99
CA VAL A 369 15.42 -6.35 -7.80
C VAL A 369 15.59 -7.80 -8.25
N PHE A 370 16.34 -8.61 -7.50
CA PHE A 370 16.35 -10.06 -7.67
C PHE A 370 16.54 -10.76 -6.32
N SER A 371 16.17 -12.03 -6.24
CA SER A 371 16.35 -12.88 -5.07
C SER A 371 17.33 -14.02 -5.35
N THR A 372 18.11 -14.41 -4.35
CA THR A 372 18.90 -15.64 -4.38
C THR A 372 18.15 -16.75 -3.63
N PRO A 373 18.03 -17.96 -4.21
CA PRO A 373 17.38 -19.08 -3.52
C PRO A 373 18.16 -19.47 -2.25
N ARG A 374 17.44 -20.02 -1.27
CA ARG A 374 18.04 -20.60 -0.06
C ARG A 374 18.88 -21.82 -0.37
#